data_AF-A0A3L2VMZ7-F1
#
_entry.id   AF-A0A3L2VMZ7-F1
#
_cell.length_a   1.000
_cell.length_b   1.000
_cell.length_c   1.000
_cell.angle_alpha   90.00
_cell.angle_beta   90.00
_cell.angle_gamma   90.00
#
_symmetry.space_group_name_H-M   'P 1'
#
loop_
_entity.id
_entity.type
_entity.pdbx_description
1 polymer ?
#
loop_
_entity_poly.entity_id
_entity_poly.type
_entity_poly.pdbx_seq_one_letter_code
_entity_poly.pdbx_strand_id
1 'polypeptide(L)' 'MEIATEEETSLLEVWKKYRVLLNRVDTSTAPDVDWPAAPKCNSLELITCE' A
#
# COMPACT_ATOMS: atom_id res chain seq x y z
N MET A 1 17.87 -6.02 18.56
CA MET A 1 16.68 -6.87 18.40
C MET A 1 15.60 -5.97 17.87
N GLU A 2 15.29 -6.11 16.59
CA GLU A 2 14.34 -5.26 15.89
C GLU A 2 12.93 -5.71 16.26
N ILE A 3 12.30 -4.94 17.13
CA ILE A 3 10.88 -5.06 17.40
C ILE A 3 10.27 -4.07 16.42
N ALA A 4 9.83 -4.58 15.27
CA ALA A 4 8.92 -3.80 14.44
C ALA A 4 7.77 -3.36 15.35
N THR A 5 7.61 -2.06 15.56
CA THR A 5 6.67 -1.57 16.57
C THR A 5 5.25 -1.98 16.16
N GLU A 6 4.30 -1.97 17.10
CA GLU A 6 2.91 -2.39 16.80
C GLU A 6 2.32 -1.58 15.64
N GLU A 7 2.78 -0.34 15.46
CA GLU A 7 2.49 0.49 14.30
C GLU A 7 3.00 -0.11 12.98
N GLU A 8 4.23 -0.62 12.94
CA GLU A 8 4.82 -1.23 11.74
C GLU A 8 4.11 -2.53 11.36
N THR A 9 3.74 -3.36 12.35
CA THR A 9 2.96 -4.58 12.08
C THR A 9 1.57 -4.27 11.54
N SER A 10 0.88 -3.29 12.12
CA SER A 10 -0.41 -2.80 11.63
C SER A 10 -0.31 -2.24 10.21
N LEU A 11 0.75 -1.48 9.90
CA LEU A 11 1.03 -1.00 8.55
C LEU A 11 1.24 -2.15 7.57
N LEU A 12 2.04 -3.16 7.92
CA LEU A 12 2.26 -4.33 7.08
C LEU A 12 0.96 -5.08 6.78
N GLU A 13 0.01 -5.15 7.71
CA GLU A 13 -1.30 -5.73 7.45
C GLU A 13 -2.13 -4.91 6.46
N VAL A 14 -2.12 -3.58 6.58
CA VAL A 14 -2.81 -2.70 5.63
C VAL A 14 -2.17 -2.82 4.23
N TRP A 15 -0.83 -2.88 4.14
CA TRP A 15 -0.11 -3.12 2.89
C TRP A 15 -0.43 -4.47 2.27
N LYS A 16 -0.57 -5.53 3.07
CA LYS A 16 -1.03 -6.85 2.59
C LYS A 16 -2.42 -6.77 1.98
N LYS A 17 -3.36 -6.08 2.63
CA LYS A 17 -4.72 -5.87 2.11
C LYS A 17 -4.71 -5.06 0.81
N TYR A 18 -3.92 -3.98 0.78
CA TYR A 18 -3.75 -3.16 -0.42
C TYR A 18 -3.22 -3.96 -1.61
N ARG A 19 -2.20 -4.81 -1.42
CA ARG A 19 -1.65 -5.65 -2.50
C ARG A 19 -2.67 -6.65 -3.06
N VAL A 20 -3.55 -7.19 -2.21
CA VAL A 20 -4.64 -8.07 -2.66
C VAL A 20 -5.66 -7.32 -3.49
N LEU A 21 -6.02 -6.09 -3.09
CA LEU A 21 -6.91 -5.23 -3.87
C LEU A 21 -6.28 -4.87 -5.22
N LEU A 22 -4.99 -4.52 -5.21
CA LEU A 22 -4.23 -4.17 -6.40
C LEU A 22 -4.17 -5.32 -7.41
N ASN A 23 -4.02 -6.56 -6.94
CA ASN A 23 -4.04 -7.74 -7.82
C ASN A 23 -5.39 -7.95 -8.53
N ARG A 24 -6.47 -7.39 -7.98
CA ARG A 24 -7.83 -7.46 -8.53
C ARG A 24 -8.18 -6.23 -9.37
N VAL A 25 -7.33 -5.21 -9.41
CA VAL A 25 -7.54 -4.06 -10.28
C VAL A 25 -7.39 -4.53 -11.71
N ASP A 26 -8.45 -4.37 -12.48
CA ASP A 26 -8.45 -4.68 -13.91
C ASP A 26 -7.74 -3.53 -14.64
N THR A 27 -6.52 -3.80 -15.12
CA THR A 27 -5.72 -2.83 -15.85
C THR A 27 -6.15 -2.69 -17.31
N SER A 28 -7.12 -3.48 -17.78
CA SER A 28 -7.66 -3.40 -19.14
C SER A 28 -8.53 -2.18 -19.37
N THR A 29 -9.01 -1.51 -18.30
CA THR A 29 -9.83 -0.29 -18.40
C THR A 29 -9.02 0.99 -18.39
N ALA A 30 -7.69 0.90 -18.47
CA ALA A 30 -6.82 2.07 -18.59
C ALA A 30 -7.25 2.92 -19.81
N PRO A 31 -7.39 4.25 -19.66
CA PRO A 31 -6.88 5.11 -18.58
C PRO A 31 -7.81 5.34 -17.37
N ASP A 32 -9.08 4.94 -17.44
CA ASP A 32 -10.10 5.09 -16.38
C ASP A 32 -10.05 3.93 -15.38
N VAL A 33 -8.86 3.62 -14.88
CA VAL A 33 -8.65 2.56 -13.90
C VAL A 33 -8.70 3.14 -12.48
N ASP A 34 -9.66 2.68 -11.68
CA ASP A 34 -9.79 3.04 -10.27
C ASP A 34 -8.73 2.31 -9.43
N TRP A 35 -7.61 2.99 -9.18
CA TRP A 35 -6.59 2.50 -8.26
C TRP A 35 -7.03 2.70 -6.80
N PRO A 36 -6.90 1.68 -5.94
CA PRO A 36 -7.15 1.85 -4.52
C PRO A 36 -6.17 2.86 -3.89
N ALA A 37 -6.59 3.53 -2.82
CA ALA A 37 -5.72 4.45 -2.09
C ALA A 37 -4.58 3.69 -1.40
N ALA A 38 -3.33 4.09 -1.68
CA ALA A 38 -2.15 3.50 -1.05
C ALA A 38 -2.12 3.84 0.45
N PRO A 39 -1.75 2.89 1.33
CA PRO A 39 -1.59 3.18 2.74
C PRO A 39 -0.35 4.05 2.99
N LYS A 40 -0.45 4.98 3.95
CA LYS A 40 0.65 5.86 4.34
C LYS A 40 1.77 5.02 4.98
N CYS A 41 2.92 4.93 4.35
CA CYS A 41 4.09 4.29 4.95
C CYS A 41 4.79 5.28 5.89
N ASN A 42 4.91 4.94 7.17
CA ASN A 42 5.69 5.73 8.12
C ASN A 42 7.10 5.11 8.22
N SER A 43 8.04 5.58 7.40
CA SER A 43 9.43 5.86 7.83
C SER A 43 10.28 6.25 6.62
N LEU A 44 10.72 7.52 6.65
CA LEU A 44 11.80 8.13 5.88
C LEU A 44 11.58 8.28 4.35
N GLU A 45 11.20 9.51 3.99
CA GLU A 45 11.52 10.21 2.74
C GLU A 45 11.70 9.35 1.48
N LEU A 46 10.58 8.96 0.86
CA LEU A 46 10.35 8.82 -0.61
C LEU A 46 9.46 7.61 -0.91
N ILE A 47 8.17 7.74 -0.60
CA ILE A 47 7.12 7.15 -1.45
C ILE A 47 6.02 8.21 -1.59
N THR A 48 6.40 9.41 -2.01
CA THR A 48 5.47 10.21 -2.81
C THR A 48 5.33 9.46 -4.13
N CYS A 49 4.17 8.85 -4.34
CA CYS A 49 3.71 8.54 -5.68
C CYS A 49 3.41 9.89 -6.36
N GLU A 50 4.44 10.50 -6.96
CA GLU A 50 4.29 11.25 -8.21
C GLU A 50 4.66 10.32 -9.37
#